data_AF-A0A7G7MD29-F1
#
_entry.id   AF-A0A7G7MD29-F1
#
_cell.length_a   1.000
_cell.length_b   1.000
_cell.length_c   1.000
_cell.angle_alpha   90.00
_cell.angle_beta   90.00
_cell.angle_gamma   90.00
#
_symmetry.space_group_name_H-M   'P 1'
#
loop_
_entity.id
_entity.type
_entity.pdbx_description
1 polymer ?
#
loop_
_entity_poly.entity_id
_entity_poly.type
_entity_poly.pdbx_seq_one_letter_code
_entity_poly.pdbx_strand_id
1 'polypeptide(L)'
;MTQTVPDVLVVGGGIGGLTTALCAARRGLSVRVLEQAATYGEIGAGIQLAPNATRVLGRLGLLDRLRDVGVLPRRLVLAHAGTGRELTHLPLTDLPRRYGGPYVVLHRSDLLAALLDACRAAGVALETGARAGEVTDTGGRVEVRCTDGREFAGGVLLAADGLHSRIRPLLVADEPVCSGYVAYRGAVPLERVAHRSDLDDVVVFVGPGRHLVQYPLRARTLYNQVAVFRSPGFARGEADWGGPDELDAAFAGSCEHVRGAITAVGRDARWPMYDRPPTEHWVTGRIGLLGDAAHPMLQYLAQGACQAVEDADAVTDALASGAPAAEALRRYAERRAPRAARVQTTARRWGELWHLDGAEAGARDALLLGRDPDDHDHVGWLYG
;
A
#
# COMPACT_ATOMS: atom_id res chain seq x y z
N MET A 1 -38.27 11.39 1.53
CA MET A 1 -37.33 11.54 2.66
C MET A 1 -36.07 12.17 2.11
N THR A 2 -35.80 13.43 2.42
CA THR A 2 -34.55 14.10 2.05
C THR A 2 -33.40 13.38 2.75
N GLN A 3 -32.60 12.60 2.03
CA GLN A 3 -31.37 12.04 2.59
C GLN A 3 -30.51 13.21 3.06
N THR A 4 -30.18 13.23 4.35
CA THR A 4 -29.21 14.18 4.89
C THR A 4 -27.89 14.01 4.16
N VAL A 5 -27.37 15.11 3.61
CA VAL A 5 -26.08 15.14 2.93
C VAL A 5 -24.99 14.81 3.96
N PRO A 6 -24.19 13.76 3.76
CA PRO A 6 -23.10 13.43 4.68
C PRO A 6 -22.04 14.54 4.68
N ASP A 7 -21.35 14.70 5.80
CA ASP A 7 -20.22 15.62 5.92
C ASP A 7 -19.11 15.22 4.94
N VAL A 8 -18.86 13.90 4.81
CA VAL A 8 -17.79 13.33 3.99
C VAL A 8 -18.34 12.27 3.02
N LEU A 9 -18.10 12.48 1.73
CA LEU A 9 -18.30 11.48 0.69
C LEU A 9 -16.93 10.89 0.29
N VAL A 10 -16.73 9.60 0.50
CA VAL A 10 -15.50 8.89 0.12
C VAL A 10 -15.75 8.11 -1.16
N VAL A 11 -14.92 8.29 -2.18
CA VAL A 11 -14.96 7.51 -3.42
C VAL A 11 -13.83 6.49 -3.40
N GLY A 12 -14.17 5.20 -3.41
CA GLY A 12 -13.25 4.08 -3.26
C GLY A 12 -13.37 3.41 -1.89
N GLY A 13 -13.69 2.12 -1.89
CA GLY A 13 -13.89 1.26 -0.71
C GLY A 13 -12.72 0.33 -0.40
N GLY A 14 -11.52 0.66 -0.88
CA GLY A 14 -10.28 -0.04 -0.49
C GLY A 14 -9.81 0.34 0.93
N ILE A 15 -8.61 -0.13 1.30
CA ILE A 15 -8.01 0.12 2.63
C ILE A 15 -8.01 1.62 2.99
N GLY A 16 -7.54 2.49 2.08
CA GLY A 16 -7.48 3.93 2.32
C GLY A 16 -8.85 4.55 2.54
N GLY A 17 -9.83 4.20 1.71
CA GLY A 17 -11.19 4.74 1.79
C GLY A 17 -11.95 4.26 3.03
N LEU A 18 -11.89 2.96 3.36
CA LEU A 18 -12.52 2.45 4.59
C LEU A 18 -11.84 2.96 5.85
N THR A 19 -10.51 3.11 5.85
CA THR A 19 -9.81 3.74 6.99
C THR A 19 -10.24 5.20 7.14
N THR A 20 -10.35 5.94 6.05
CA THR A 20 -10.83 7.33 6.05
C THR A 20 -12.24 7.42 6.62
N ALA A 21 -13.13 6.54 6.18
CA ALA A 21 -14.51 6.52 6.65
C ALA A 21 -14.61 6.20 8.14
N LEU A 22 -13.83 5.23 8.63
CA LEU A 22 -13.78 4.90 10.05
C LEU A 22 -13.19 6.05 10.87
N CYS A 23 -12.10 6.68 10.42
CA CYS A 23 -11.50 7.84 11.07
C CYS A 23 -12.46 9.02 11.18
N ALA A 24 -13.24 9.30 10.13
CA ALA A 24 -14.24 10.36 10.11
C ALA A 24 -15.42 10.05 11.03
N ALA A 25 -15.97 8.82 10.97
CA ALA A 25 -17.06 8.39 11.84
C ALA A 25 -16.67 8.45 13.32
N ARG A 26 -15.44 8.05 13.67
CA ARG A 26 -14.91 8.15 15.04
C ARG A 26 -14.76 9.59 15.54
N ARG A 27 -14.70 10.56 14.64
CA ARG A 27 -14.69 12.00 14.93
C ARG A 27 -16.08 12.64 14.89
N GLY A 28 -17.14 11.82 14.78
CA GLY A 28 -18.52 12.29 14.78
C GLY A 28 -19.02 12.86 13.44
N LEU A 29 -18.23 12.73 12.37
CA LEU A 29 -18.65 13.14 11.03
C LEU A 29 -19.54 12.05 10.41
N SER A 30 -20.59 12.46 9.71
CA SER A 30 -21.42 11.57 8.90
C SER A 30 -20.70 11.23 7.59
N VAL A 31 -20.66 9.94 7.23
CA VAL A 31 -19.85 9.45 6.10
C VAL A 31 -20.63 8.51 5.20
N ARG A 32 -20.43 8.67 3.90
CA ARG A 32 -20.83 7.71 2.87
C ARG A 32 -19.64 7.29 2.02
N VAL A 33 -19.50 6.00 1.76
CA VAL A 33 -18.47 5.42 0.87
C VAL A 33 -19.15 4.92 -0.40
N LEU A 34 -18.62 5.31 -1.56
CA LEU A 34 -19.01 4.78 -2.87
C LEU A 34 -17.93 3.81 -3.36
N GLU A 35 -18.26 2.53 -3.49
CA GLU A 35 -17.37 1.49 -4.01
C GLU A 35 -17.89 0.96 -5.35
N GLN A 36 -17.01 0.92 -6.35
CA GLN A 36 -17.36 0.48 -7.70
C GLN A 36 -17.68 -1.02 -7.80
N ALA A 37 -17.06 -1.86 -6.97
CA ALA A 37 -17.30 -3.29 -6.95
C ALA A 37 -18.66 -3.61 -6.32
N ALA A 38 -19.35 -4.62 -6.84
CA ALA A 38 -20.63 -5.06 -6.31
C ALA A 38 -20.51 -5.64 -4.88
N THR A 39 -19.34 -6.18 -4.56
CA THR A 39 -19.01 -6.76 -3.26
C THR A 39 -17.60 -6.36 -2.85
N TYR A 40 -17.39 -6.11 -1.57
CA TYR A 40 -16.04 -5.91 -1.02
C TYR A 40 -15.21 -7.18 -1.17
N GLY A 41 -14.02 -7.04 -1.72
CA GLY A 41 -13.07 -8.13 -1.92
C GLY A 41 -11.70 -7.58 -2.28
N GLU A 42 -10.67 -8.38 -2.07
CA GLU A 42 -9.28 -8.05 -2.40
C GLU A 42 -8.59 -9.25 -3.02
N ILE A 43 -7.62 -8.97 -3.90
CA ILE A 43 -6.76 -10.01 -4.46
C ILE A 43 -5.88 -10.56 -3.32
N GLY A 44 -5.87 -11.89 -3.16
CA GLY A 44 -5.35 -12.62 -2.00
C GLY A 44 -3.82 -12.62 -1.82
N ALA A 45 -3.24 -11.44 -1.61
CA ALA A 45 -1.82 -11.27 -1.31
C ALA A 45 -1.61 -10.76 0.13
N GLY A 46 -0.40 -10.98 0.62
CA GLY A 46 0.07 -10.39 1.88
C GLY A 46 0.22 -8.87 1.79
N ILE A 47 0.07 -8.23 2.94
CA ILE A 47 0.36 -6.82 3.15
C ILE A 47 1.24 -6.67 4.40
N GLN A 48 2.11 -5.68 4.38
CA GLN A 48 2.97 -5.32 5.50
C GLN A 48 2.53 -3.96 6.05
N LEU A 49 2.37 -3.87 7.37
CA LEU A 49 1.97 -2.66 8.08
C LEU A 49 3.04 -2.29 9.10
N ALA A 50 3.66 -1.14 8.88
CA ALA A 50 4.71 -0.61 9.73
C ALA A 50 4.13 0.24 10.90
N PRO A 51 4.96 0.61 11.91
CA PRO A 51 4.51 1.31 13.12
C PRO A 51 3.69 2.58 12.86
N ASN A 52 4.05 3.33 11.82
CA ASN A 52 3.34 4.55 11.42
C ASN A 52 1.86 4.29 11.12
N ALA A 53 1.53 3.17 10.48
CA ALA A 53 0.16 2.76 10.20
C ALA A 53 -0.50 2.03 11.38
N THR A 54 0.22 1.11 12.04
CA THR A 54 -0.35 0.30 13.13
C THR A 54 -0.70 1.12 14.37
N ARG A 55 -0.04 2.28 14.58
CA ARG A 55 -0.46 3.30 15.56
C ARG A 55 -1.84 3.87 15.29
N VAL A 56 -2.11 4.24 14.04
CA VAL A 56 -3.41 4.77 13.64
C VAL A 56 -4.46 3.68 13.81
N LEU A 57 -4.20 2.48 13.30
CA LEU A 57 -5.10 1.33 13.43
C LEU A 57 -5.33 0.93 14.90
N GLY A 58 -4.33 1.11 15.77
CA GLY A 58 -4.45 0.97 17.21
C GLY A 58 -5.43 1.98 17.83
N ARG A 59 -5.34 3.26 17.46
CA ARG A 59 -6.33 4.29 17.89
C ARG A 59 -7.74 4.00 17.40
N LEU A 60 -7.88 3.29 16.28
CA LEU A 60 -9.18 2.84 15.75
C LEU A 60 -9.70 1.55 16.43
N GLY A 61 -8.93 0.95 17.35
CA GLY A 61 -9.30 -0.27 18.06
C GLY A 61 -9.15 -1.55 17.23
N LEU A 62 -8.38 -1.52 16.14
CA LEU A 62 -8.23 -2.66 15.22
C LEU A 62 -6.98 -3.50 15.49
N LEU A 63 -5.97 -2.95 16.18
CA LEU A 63 -4.65 -3.57 16.25
C LEU A 63 -4.66 -4.98 16.84
N ASP A 64 -5.45 -5.24 17.89
CA ASP A 64 -5.49 -6.57 18.52
C ASP A 64 -6.10 -7.61 17.58
N ARG A 65 -7.23 -7.30 16.93
CA ARG A 65 -7.82 -8.15 15.89
C ARG A 65 -6.83 -8.44 14.75
N LEU A 66 -6.04 -7.44 14.35
CA LEU A 66 -5.05 -7.60 13.28
C LEU A 66 -3.84 -8.43 13.73
N ARG A 67 -3.47 -8.41 15.02
CA ARG A 67 -2.44 -9.28 15.59
C ARG A 67 -2.90 -10.73 15.63
N ASP A 68 -4.16 -10.98 15.97
CA ASP A 68 -4.71 -12.35 16.06
C ASP A 68 -4.71 -13.08 14.71
N VAL A 69 -4.99 -12.36 13.63
CA VAL A 69 -4.99 -12.91 12.26
C VAL A 69 -3.66 -12.71 11.53
N GLY A 70 -2.76 -11.90 12.06
CA GLY A 70 -1.48 -11.54 11.46
C GLY A 70 -0.31 -12.37 11.98
N VAL A 71 0.89 -11.94 11.62
CA VAL A 71 2.15 -12.38 12.21
C VAL A 71 2.97 -11.13 12.57
N LEU A 72 3.61 -11.18 13.74
CA LEU A 72 4.55 -10.17 14.23
C LEU A 72 5.97 -10.67 13.92
N PRO A 73 6.56 -10.30 12.77
CA PRO A 73 7.92 -10.70 12.45
C PRO A 73 8.91 -10.11 13.46
N ARG A 74 9.99 -10.84 13.72
CA ARG A 74 11.11 -10.46 14.54
C ARG A 74 12.11 -9.62 13.76
N ARG A 75 12.33 -9.92 12.48
CA ARG A 75 13.28 -9.21 11.63
C ARG A 75 12.74 -8.96 10.23
N LEU A 76 13.18 -7.87 9.63
CA LEU A 76 13.12 -7.64 8.19
C LEU A 76 14.53 -7.86 7.61
N VAL A 77 14.71 -8.96 6.90
CA VAL A 77 16.01 -9.44 6.40
C VAL A 77 16.19 -9.10 4.94
N LEU A 78 17.34 -8.56 4.57
CA LEU A 78 17.80 -8.48 3.19
C LEU A 78 18.86 -9.55 2.96
N ALA A 79 18.67 -10.39 1.95
CA ALA A 79 19.58 -11.47 1.58
C ALA A 79 19.96 -11.37 0.09
N HIS A 80 21.13 -11.87 -0.27
CA HIS A 80 21.59 -11.90 -1.66
C HIS A 80 20.91 -13.05 -2.42
N ALA A 81 20.21 -12.75 -3.53
CA ALA A 81 19.42 -13.73 -4.27
C ALA A 81 20.27 -14.81 -4.97
N GLY A 82 21.52 -14.51 -5.32
CA GLY A 82 22.41 -15.48 -5.97
C GLY A 82 23.05 -16.48 -5.01
N THR A 83 23.26 -16.11 -3.75
CA THR A 83 24.03 -16.90 -2.77
C THR A 83 23.21 -17.32 -1.55
N GLY A 84 22.05 -16.70 -1.32
CA GLY A 84 21.24 -16.88 -0.11
C GLY A 84 21.83 -16.23 1.14
N ARG A 85 22.99 -15.57 1.04
CA ARG A 85 23.67 -14.94 2.19
C ARG A 85 22.86 -13.76 2.72
N GLU A 86 22.61 -13.73 4.02
CA GLU A 86 22.07 -12.55 4.70
C GLU A 86 23.06 -11.39 4.56
N LEU A 87 22.58 -10.25 4.06
CA LEU A 87 23.35 -9.02 3.89
C LEU A 87 23.18 -8.10 5.09
N THR A 88 21.95 -7.94 5.58
CA THR A 88 21.62 -7.18 6.78
C THR A 88 20.20 -7.52 7.25
N HIS A 89 19.82 -7.08 8.45
CA HIS A 89 18.43 -7.13 8.89
C HIS A 89 18.07 -5.95 9.80
N LEU A 90 16.80 -5.60 9.85
CA LEU A 90 16.23 -4.66 10.82
C LEU A 90 15.49 -5.44 11.91
N PRO A 91 15.88 -5.33 13.19
CA PRO A 91 15.11 -5.86 14.31
C PRO A 91 13.76 -5.14 14.42
N LEU A 92 12.66 -5.91 14.51
CA LEU A 92 11.30 -5.37 14.54
C LEU A 92 10.66 -5.42 15.93
N THR A 93 11.25 -6.17 16.86
CA THR A 93 10.71 -6.41 18.22
C THR A 93 10.71 -5.16 19.10
N ASP A 94 11.63 -4.20 18.87
CA ASP A 94 11.73 -2.96 19.65
C ASP A 94 10.89 -1.80 19.06
N LEU A 95 10.31 -1.98 17.87
CA LEU A 95 9.53 -0.93 17.20
C LEU A 95 8.31 -0.44 18.00
N PRO A 96 7.57 -1.29 18.75
CA PRO A 96 6.51 -0.80 19.62
C PRO A 96 7.00 0.21 20.65
N ARG A 97 8.20 -0.01 21.23
CA ARG A 97 8.80 0.90 22.20
C ARG A 97 9.33 2.18 21.53
N ARG A 98 10.00 2.05 20.38
CA ARG A 98 10.63 3.18 19.67
C ARG A 98 9.63 4.09 18.96
N TYR A 99 8.63 3.49 18.31
CA TYR A 99 7.74 4.20 17.40
C TYR A 99 6.27 4.11 17.82
N GLY A 100 5.90 3.34 18.84
CA GLY A 100 4.52 3.28 19.37
C GLY A 100 3.60 2.29 18.66
N GLY A 101 4.12 1.46 17.76
CA GLY A 101 3.34 0.42 17.07
C GLY A 101 4.22 -0.74 16.60
N PRO A 102 3.67 -1.95 16.47
CA PRO A 102 4.41 -3.08 15.92
C PRO A 102 4.50 -3.01 14.39
N TYR A 103 5.44 -3.78 13.83
CA TYR A 103 5.38 -4.20 12.43
C TYR A 103 4.53 -5.48 12.33
N VAL A 104 3.53 -5.49 11.46
CA VAL A 104 2.61 -6.64 11.30
C VAL A 104 2.54 -7.02 9.84
N VAL A 105 2.61 -8.32 9.54
CA VAL A 105 2.26 -8.86 8.22
C VAL A 105 0.98 -9.67 8.32
N LEU A 106 0.09 -9.51 7.35
CA LEU A 106 -1.23 -10.16 7.36
C LEU A 106 -1.79 -10.27 5.95
N HIS A 107 -2.85 -11.04 5.79
CA HIS A 107 -3.51 -11.15 4.49
C HIS A 107 -4.35 -9.89 4.23
N ARG A 108 -4.26 -9.33 3.02
CA ARG A 108 -4.92 -8.05 2.68
C ARG A 108 -6.43 -8.07 2.90
N SER A 109 -7.08 -9.21 2.61
CA SER A 109 -8.53 -9.36 2.84
C SER A 109 -8.92 -9.27 4.32
N ASP A 110 -8.03 -9.68 5.23
CA ASP A 110 -8.35 -9.75 6.65
C ASP A 110 -8.30 -8.33 7.25
N LEU A 111 -7.38 -7.48 6.78
CA LEU A 111 -7.38 -6.05 7.05
C LEU A 111 -8.65 -5.38 6.50
N LEU A 112 -8.99 -5.65 5.24
CA LEU A 112 -10.18 -5.07 4.61
C LEU A 112 -11.45 -5.46 5.36
N ALA A 113 -11.59 -6.73 5.74
CA ALA A 113 -12.74 -7.23 6.51
C ALA A 113 -12.82 -6.56 7.89
N ALA A 114 -11.70 -6.42 8.60
CA ALA A 114 -11.67 -5.73 9.89
C ALA A 114 -12.11 -4.26 9.78
N LEU A 115 -11.64 -3.54 8.76
CA LEU A 115 -12.05 -2.17 8.47
C LEU A 115 -13.54 -2.09 8.11
N LEU A 116 -14.01 -3.00 7.25
CA LEU A 116 -15.41 -3.04 6.79
C LEU A 116 -16.38 -3.29 7.96
N ASP A 117 -16.07 -4.26 8.82
CA ASP A 117 -16.86 -4.56 10.01
C ASP A 117 -16.90 -3.36 10.97
N ALA A 118 -15.77 -2.69 11.16
CA ALA A 118 -15.69 -1.52 12.02
C ALA A 118 -16.44 -0.32 11.44
N CYS A 119 -16.40 -0.11 10.12
CA CYS A 119 -17.22 0.90 9.44
C CYS A 119 -18.72 0.63 9.63
N ARG A 120 -19.16 -0.62 9.48
CA ARG A 120 -20.55 -1.03 9.72
C ARG A 120 -20.96 -0.77 11.16
N ALA A 121 -20.12 -1.16 12.13
CA ALA A 121 -20.37 -0.93 13.54
C ALA A 121 -20.42 0.58 13.90
N ALA A 122 -19.68 1.41 13.17
CA ALA A 122 -19.68 2.87 13.33
C ALA A 122 -20.82 3.58 12.56
N GLY A 123 -21.70 2.85 11.86
CA GLY A 123 -22.83 3.43 11.12
C GLY A 123 -22.44 4.14 9.81
N VAL A 124 -21.28 3.84 9.24
CA VAL A 124 -20.88 4.37 7.93
C VAL A 124 -21.84 3.84 6.85
N ALA A 125 -22.35 4.74 5.99
CA ALA A 125 -23.14 4.33 4.83
C ALA A 125 -22.21 3.77 3.73
N LEU A 126 -22.43 2.53 3.31
CA LEU A 126 -21.58 1.83 2.34
C LEU A 126 -22.40 1.50 1.08
N GLU A 127 -22.07 2.13 -0.04
CA GLU A 127 -22.76 1.96 -1.32
C GLU A 127 -21.86 1.17 -2.29
N THR A 128 -22.22 -0.08 -2.57
CA THR A 128 -21.51 -0.91 -3.55
C THR A 128 -22.08 -0.76 -4.96
N GLY A 129 -21.32 -1.21 -5.95
CA GLY A 129 -21.63 -1.04 -7.38
C GLY A 129 -21.67 0.42 -7.83
N ALA A 130 -21.25 1.36 -6.99
CA ALA A 130 -21.35 2.80 -7.18
C ALA A 130 -20.04 3.34 -7.77
N ARG A 131 -19.86 3.18 -9.09
CA ARG A 131 -18.71 3.73 -9.80
C ARG A 131 -18.91 5.23 -10.02
N ALA A 132 -18.05 6.06 -9.42
CA ALA A 132 -18.07 7.50 -9.63
C ALA A 132 -17.81 7.86 -11.12
N GLY A 133 -18.64 8.76 -11.64
CA GLY A 133 -18.54 9.32 -12.98
C GLY A 133 -18.12 10.78 -12.89
N GLU A 134 -19.06 11.69 -13.09
CA GLU A 134 -18.81 13.14 -13.04
C GLU A 134 -18.87 13.65 -11.60
N VAL A 135 -17.98 14.59 -11.29
CA VAL A 135 -17.87 15.22 -9.97
C VAL A 135 -17.94 16.73 -10.17
N THR A 136 -18.79 17.41 -9.39
CA THR A 136 -18.95 18.88 -9.45
C THR A 136 -18.90 19.46 -8.04
N ASP A 137 -18.05 20.47 -7.84
CA ASP A 137 -18.07 21.31 -6.64
C ASP A 137 -19.00 22.52 -6.88
N THR A 138 -20.05 22.64 -6.08
CA THR A 138 -21.04 23.73 -6.18
C THR A 138 -20.72 24.91 -5.26
N GLY A 139 -19.59 24.86 -4.54
CA GLY A 139 -19.21 25.84 -3.51
C GLY A 139 -19.85 25.58 -2.14
N GLY A 140 -21.06 24.99 -2.11
CA GLY A 140 -21.73 24.56 -0.88
C GLY A 140 -21.53 23.07 -0.54
N ARG A 141 -21.45 22.22 -1.57
CA ARG A 141 -21.30 20.76 -1.48
C ARG A 141 -20.65 20.20 -2.74
N VAL A 142 -20.17 18.97 -2.68
CA VAL A 142 -19.74 18.20 -3.85
C VAL A 142 -20.83 17.24 -4.26
N GLU A 143 -21.07 17.13 -5.57
CA GLU A 143 -22.03 16.22 -6.18
C GLU A 143 -21.27 15.20 -7.06
N VAL A 144 -21.70 13.95 -7.01
CA VAL A 144 -21.15 12.84 -7.79
C VAL A 144 -22.29 12.17 -8.54
N ARG A 145 -22.18 12.13 -9.87
CA ARG A 145 -23.04 11.34 -10.74
C ARG A 145 -22.31 10.05 -11.11
N CYS A 146 -22.78 8.93 -10.58
CA CYS A 146 -22.24 7.61 -10.89
C CYS A 146 -22.53 7.21 -12.33
N THR A 147 -21.75 6.26 -12.86
CA THR A 147 -21.89 5.80 -14.26
C THR A 147 -23.20 5.07 -14.53
N ASP A 148 -23.90 4.62 -13.49
CA ASP A 148 -25.22 4.00 -13.56
C ASP A 148 -26.38 5.02 -13.38
N GLY A 149 -26.06 6.31 -13.30
CA GLY A 149 -27.03 7.40 -13.15
C GLY A 149 -27.43 7.71 -11.71
N ARG A 150 -26.96 6.95 -10.70
CA ARG A 150 -27.18 7.33 -9.29
C ARG A 150 -26.43 8.62 -8.96
N GLU A 151 -27.06 9.46 -8.14
CA GLU A 151 -26.49 10.72 -7.71
C GLU A 151 -26.29 10.75 -6.19
N PHE A 152 -25.13 11.26 -5.79
CA PHE A 152 -24.75 11.40 -4.39
C PHE A 152 -24.19 12.79 -4.15
N ALA A 153 -24.31 13.27 -2.92
CA ALA A 153 -23.72 14.54 -2.51
C ALA A 153 -22.99 14.38 -1.17
N GLY A 154 -22.05 15.29 -0.89
CA GLY A 154 -21.36 15.37 0.40
C GLY A 154 -20.82 16.78 0.68
N GLY A 155 -20.56 17.11 1.93
CA GLY A 155 -19.93 18.38 2.32
C GLY A 155 -18.52 18.54 1.75
N VAL A 156 -17.77 17.43 1.70
CA VAL A 156 -16.51 17.25 0.98
C VAL A 156 -16.47 15.92 0.26
N LEU A 157 -15.61 15.81 -0.75
CA LEU A 157 -15.27 14.55 -1.41
C LEU A 157 -13.81 14.17 -1.14
N LEU A 158 -13.60 12.94 -0.70
CA LEU A 158 -12.28 12.34 -0.55
C LEU A 158 -12.12 11.19 -1.55
N ALA A 159 -11.27 11.39 -2.55
CA ALA A 159 -10.99 10.39 -3.59
C ALA A 159 -9.89 9.43 -3.13
N ALA A 160 -10.28 8.19 -2.93
CA ALA A 160 -9.46 7.04 -2.56
C ALA A 160 -9.58 5.91 -3.61
N ASP A 161 -9.77 6.29 -4.88
CA ASP A 161 -10.11 5.41 -6.01
C ASP A 161 -8.89 4.84 -6.76
N GLY A 162 -7.71 4.92 -6.13
CA GLY A 162 -6.53 4.16 -6.52
C GLY A 162 -5.66 4.79 -7.62
N LEU A 163 -4.66 4.04 -8.08
CA LEU A 163 -3.68 4.46 -9.10
C LEU A 163 -4.33 5.01 -10.39
N HIS A 164 -5.44 4.38 -10.79
CA HIS A 164 -6.22 4.72 -11.97
C HIS A 164 -7.41 5.64 -11.63
N SER A 165 -7.23 6.49 -10.63
CA SER A 165 -8.24 7.45 -10.16
C SER A 165 -8.89 8.20 -11.33
N ARG A 166 -10.22 8.23 -11.33
CA ARG A 166 -11.03 9.00 -12.30
C ARG A 166 -11.22 10.45 -11.85
N ILE A 167 -10.96 10.72 -10.57
CA ILE A 167 -11.12 12.05 -9.97
C ILE A 167 -9.82 12.85 -10.04
N ARG A 168 -8.66 12.19 -9.98
CA ARG A 168 -7.33 12.82 -10.11
C ARG A 168 -7.21 13.78 -11.32
N PRO A 169 -7.74 13.48 -12.51
CA PRO A 169 -7.67 14.41 -13.67
C PRO A 169 -8.30 15.79 -13.44
N LEU A 170 -9.17 15.96 -12.44
CA LEU A 170 -9.71 17.28 -12.07
C LEU A 170 -8.66 18.19 -11.39
N LEU A 171 -7.55 17.60 -10.93
CA LEU A 171 -6.51 18.28 -10.15
C LEU A 171 -5.14 18.21 -10.81
N VAL A 172 -4.84 17.10 -11.48
CA VAL A 172 -3.51 16.80 -12.02
C VAL A 172 -3.64 16.16 -13.40
N ALA A 173 -2.97 16.75 -14.39
CA ALA A 173 -2.88 16.19 -15.75
C ALA A 173 -1.61 15.35 -15.89
N ASP A 174 -1.64 14.11 -15.40
CA ASP A 174 -0.53 13.15 -15.49
C ASP A 174 -1.00 11.71 -15.77
N GLU A 175 -0.06 10.87 -16.21
CA GLU A 175 -0.30 9.44 -16.49
C GLU A 175 0.55 8.53 -15.59
N PRO A 176 0.10 7.30 -15.30
CA PRO A 176 0.93 6.31 -14.61
C PRO A 176 2.25 6.06 -15.35
N VAL A 177 3.34 6.00 -14.60
CA VAL A 177 4.67 5.70 -15.13
C VAL A 177 4.99 4.24 -14.89
N CYS A 178 5.19 3.47 -15.97
CA CYS A 178 5.62 2.08 -15.87
C CYS A 178 7.08 2.01 -15.43
N SER A 179 7.38 1.22 -14.41
CA SER A 179 8.77 1.00 -13.97
C SER A 179 9.55 0.00 -14.84
N GLY A 180 8.86 -0.73 -15.72
CA GLY A 180 9.41 -1.86 -16.47
C GLY A 180 9.65 -3.13 -15.64
N TYR A 181 9.22 -3.12 -14.37
CA TYR A 181 9.20 -4.30 -13.50
C TYR A 181 7.82 -4.93 -13.46
N VAL A 182 7.79 -6.24 -13.22
CA VAL A 182 6.59 -7.06 -13.07
C VAL A 182 6.63 -7.74 -11.72
N ALA A 183 5.50 -7.77 -11.02
CA ALA A 183 5.32 -8.58 -9.83
C ALA A 183 4.42 -9.79 -10.13
N TYR A 184 4.81 -10.95 -9.61
CA TYR A 184 3.95 -12.11 -9.39
C TYR A 184 3.73 -12.27 -7.89
N ARG A 185 2.49 -12.52 -7.47
CA ARG A 185 2.09 -12.55 -6.07
C ARG A 185 1.26 -13.80 -5.79
N GLY A 186 1.47 -14.40 -4.62
CA GLY A 186 0.59 -15.48 -4.18
C GLY A 186 0.76 -15.78 -2.70
N ALA A 187 -0.37 -16.01 -2.03
CA ALA A 187 -0.41 -16.67 -0.73
C ALA A 187 -0.66 -18.17 -0.97
N VAL A 188 0.29 -19.00 -0.60
CA VAL A 188 0.25 -20.46 -0.80
C VAL A 188 0.09 -21.13 0.58
N PRO A 189 -0.68 -22.23 0.71
CA PRO A 189 -0.69 -23.02 1.94
C PRO A 189 0.74 -23.39 2.35
N LEU A 190 1.08 -23.16 3.62
CA LEU A 190 2.46 -23.27 4.09
C LEU A 190 3.04 -24.67 3.84
N GLU A 191 2.22 -25.71 3.96
CA GLU A 191 2.59 -27.11 3.71
C GLU A 191 3.02 -27.40 2.27
N ARG A 192 2.64 -26.55 1.31
CA ARG A 192 3.04 -26.65 -0.10
C ARG A 192 4.32 -25.87 -0.41
N VAL A 193 4.89 -25.15 0.57
CA VAL A 193 6.11 -24.36 0.39
C VAL A 193 7.30 -25.12 0.98
N ALA A 194 8.01 -25.83 0.10
CA ALA A 194 9.23 -26.56 0.45
C ALA A 194 10.40 -25.61 0.76
N HIS A 195 10.54 -24.53 -0.04
CA HIS A 195 11.62 -23.56 0.10
C HIS A 195 11.10 -22.26 0.73
N ARG A 196 11.15 -22.20 2.07
CA ARG A 196 10.69 -21.06 2.87
C ARG A 196 11.79 -20.55 3.79
N SER A 197 11.81 -19.24 3.97
CA SER A 197 12.60 -18.59 5.01
C SER A 197 12.01 -18.85 6.40
N ASP A 198 12.68 -18.36 7.44
CA ASP A 198 12.19 -18.38 8.81
C ASP A 198 10.75 -17.82 8.89
N LEU A 199 9.90 -18.49 9.68
CA LEU A 199 8.49 -18.15 9.87
C LEU A 199 8.28 -17.03 10.88
N ASP A 200 9.35 -16.48 11.41
CA ASP A 200 9.33 -15.29 12.25
C ASP A 200 9.91 -14.07 11.52
N ASP A 201 10.28 -14.17 10.24
CA ASP A 201 10.91 -13.06 9.52
C ASP A 201 10.14 -12.67 8.26
N VAL A 202 10.35 -11.43 7.83
CA VAL A 202 10.14 -11.01 6.45
C VAL A 202 11.49 -11.05 5.76
N VAL A 203 11.63 -11.79 4.67
CA VAL A 203 12.90 -11.92 3.95
C VAL A 203 12.77 -11.41 2.53
N VAL A 204 13.69 -10.54 2.13
CA VAL A 204 13.81 -10.01 0.77
C VAL A 204 15.13 -10.48 0.17
N PHE A 205 15.06 -11.39 -0.79
CA PHE A 205 16.21 -11.77 -1.61
C PHE A 205 16.38 -10.78 -2.75
N VAL A 206 17.48 -10.03 -2.76
CA VAL A 206 17.77 -8.98 -3.75
C VAL A 206 18.88 -9.39 -4.71
N GLY A 207 18.81 -8.98 -5.97
CA GLY A 207 19.84 -9.25 -6.97
C GLY A 207 19.61 -8.51 -8.28
N PRO A 208 20.50 -8.70 -9.27
CA PRO A 208 20.46 -7.97 -10.54
C PRO A 208 19.09 -8.06 -11.21
N GLY A 209 18.41 -6.92 -11.31
CA GLY A 209 17.10 -6.80 -11.95
C GLY A 209 15.97 -7.67 -11.34
N ARG A 210 16.14 -8.25 -10.16
CA ARG A 210 15.15 -9.15 -9.55
C ARG A 210 15.14 -9.13 -8.03
N HIS A 211 13.99 -9.42 -7.43
CA HIS A 211 13.92 -9.74 -6.00
C HIS A 211 12.77 -10.70 -5.68
N LEU A 212 12.91 -11.47 -4.60
CA LEU A 212 11.86 -12.33 -4.04
C LEU A 212 11.58 -11.92 -2.59
N VAL A 213 10.33 -11.63 -2.26
CA VAL A 213 9.88 -11.37 -0.89
C VAL A 213 9.15 -12.60 -0.37
N GLN A 214 9.46 -13.02 0.86
CA GLN A 214 8.80 -14.13 1.55
C GLN A 214 8.43 -13.75 2.98
N TYR A 215 7.22 -14.08 3.42
CA TYR A 215 6.78 -13.94 4.81
C TYR A 215 5.50 -14.75 5.08
N PRO A 216 5.30 -15.24 6.32
CA PRO A 216 4.09 -15.96 6.69
C PRO A 216 2.87 -15.03 6.84
N LEU A 217 1.69 -15.61 6.68
CA LEU A 217 0.39 -14.96 6.87
C LEU A 217 -0.52 -15.85 7.73
N ARG A 218 -1.65 -15.30 8.21
CA ARG A 218 -2.73 -16.03 8.90
C ARG A 218 -2.23 -16.97 9.99
N ALA A 219 -1.55 -16.41 10.98
CA ALA A 219 -0.95 -17.20 12.07
C ALA A 219 -0.12 -18.40 11.58
N ARG A 220 0.61 -18.22 10.46
CA ARG A 220 1.49 -19.20 9.80
C ARG A 220 0.76 -20.38 9.12
N THR A 221 -0.50 -20.21 8.69
CA THR A 221 -1.16 -21.22 7.83
C THR A 221 -0.95 -20.96 6.33
N LEU A 222 -0.68 -19.71 5.96
CA LEU A 222 -0.35 -19.31 4.59
C LEU A 222 1.06 -18.72 4.54
N TYR A 223 1.67 -18.78 3.36
CA TYR A 223 2.99 -18.21 3.10
C TYR A 223 2.92 -17.33 1.87
N ASN A 224 3.26 -16.06 2.04
CA ASN A 224 3.23 -15.07 0.98
C ASN A 224 4.55 -15.05 0.23
N GLN A 225 4.47 -15.08 -1.10
CA GLN A 225 5.61 -14.93 -1.99
C GLN A 225 5.33 -13.84 -3.01
N VAL A 226 6.30 -12.96 -3.20
CA VAL A 226 6.26 -11.92 -4.23
C VAL A 226 7.55 -11.94 -5.02
N ALA A 227 7.49 -12.40 -6.26
CA ALA A 227 8.62 -12.37 -7.17
C ALA A 227 8.50 -11.14 -8.07
N VAL A 228 9.59 -10.36 -8.15
CA VAL A 228 9.66 -9.17 -8.98
C VAL A 228 10.88 -9.24 -9.87
N PHE A 229 10.71 -8.92 -11.14
CA PHE A 229 11.81 -8.88 -12.11
C PHE A 229 11.63 -7.76 -13.13
N ARG A 230 12.74 -7.26 -13.66
CA ARG A 230 12.79 -6.33 -14.79
C ARG A 230 12.46 -7.09 -16.06
N SER A 231 11.44 -6.68 -16.80
CA SER A 231 11.02 -7.36 -18.02
C SER A 231 11.86 -6.94 -19.24
N PRO A 232 12.53 -7.88 -19.93
CA PRO A 232 13.15 -7.62 -21.21
C PRO A 232 12.13 -7.27 -22.30
N GLY A 233 10.95 -7.89 -22.31
CA GLY A 233 9.87 -7.59 -23.27
C GLY A 233 9.37 -6.16 -23.18
N PHE A 234 9.28 -5.60 -21.97
CA PHE A 234 8.96 -4.17 -21.80
C PHE A 234 10.01 -3.28 -22.47
N ALA A 235 11.30 -3.57 -22.28
CA ALA A 235 12.38 -2.81 -22.90
C ALA A 235 12.38 -2.92 -24.44
N ARG A 236 11.85 -4.00 -25.00
CA ARG A 236 11.64 -4.19 -26.45
C ARG A 236 10.34 -3.57 -26.97
N GLY A 237 9.49 -3.03 -26.11
CA GLY A 237 8.20 -2.44 -26.49
C GLY A 237 7.12 -3.46 -26.84
N GLU A 238 7.22 -4.69 -26.33
CA GLU A 238 6.21 -5.72 -26.54
C GLU A 238 4.91 -5.35 -25.80
N ALA A 239 3.75 -5.66 -26.40
CA ALA A 239 2.45 -5.38 -25.79
C ALA A 239 2.15 -6.33 -24.61
N ASP A 240 2.51 -7.61 -24.76
CA ASP A 240 2.23 -8.68 -23.80
C ASP A 240 3.52 -9.13 -23.08
N TRP A 241 4.12 -8.24 -22.31
CA TRP A 241 5.39 -8.45 -21.62
C TRP A 241 5.21 -8.96 -20.18
N GLY A 242 6.27 -9.53 -19.60
CA GLY A 242 6.27 -9.96 -18.20
C GLY A 242 5.73 -11.36 -17.94
N GLY A 243 5.62 -12.19 -18.97
CA GLY A 243 5.06 -13.55 -18.86
C GLY A 243 5.88 -14.49 -17.96
N PRO A 244 5.35 -15.69 -17.65
CA PRO A 244 6.01 -16.67 -16.79
C PRO A 244 7.39 -17.12 -17.30
N ASP A 245 7.60 -17.15 -18.61
CA ASP A 245 8.92 -17.49 -19.19
C ASP A 245 9.98 -16.44 -18.83
N GLU A 246 9.61 -15.16 -18.80
CA GLU A 246 10.51 -14.10 -18.34
C GLU A 246 10.79 -14.20 -16.84
N LEU A 247 9.79 -14.63 -16.04
CA LEU A 247 9.98 -14.90 -14.61
C LEU A 247 11.02 -16.00 -14.41
N ASP A 248 10.88 -17.13 -15.09
CA ASP A 248 11.82 -18.25 -14.94
C ASP A 248 13.22 -17.88 -15.40
N ALA A 249 13.35 -17.22 -16.54
CA ALA A 249 14.63 -16.74 -17.05
C ALA A 249 15.28 -15.73 -16.09
N ALA A 250 14.50 -14.78 -15.55
CA ALA A 250 15.00 -13.77 -14.62
C ALA A 250 15.58 -14.40 -13.35
N PHE A 251 15.01 -15.49 -12.84
CA PHE A 251 15.45 -16.12 -11.58
C PHE A 251 16.41 -17.32 -11.77
N ALA A 252 16.69 -17.75 -12.99
CA ALA A 252 17.52 -18.92 -13.30
C ALA A 252 18.92 -18.93 -12.64
N GLY A 253 19.54 -17.75 -12.50
CA GLY A 253 20.84 -17.58 -11.85
C GLY A 253 20.79 -17.37 -10.33
N SER A 254 19.69 -17.69 -9.65
CA SER A 254 19.54 -17.52 -8.20
C SER A 254 20.03 -18.75 -7.43
N CYS A 255 20.21 -18.60 -6.11
CA CYS A 255 20.52 -19.73 -5.24
C CYS A 255 19.38 -20.78 -5.26
N GLU A 256 19.69 -22.00 -4.83
CA GLU A 256 18.73 -23.12 -4.81
C GLU A 256 17.42 -22.77 -4.11
N HIS A 257 17.51 -22.11 -2.94
CA HIS A 257 16.35 -21.66 -2.18
C HIS A 257 15.40 -20.79 -3.01
N VAL A 258 15.94 -19.74 -3.63
CA VAL A 258 15.15 -18.80 -4.43
C VAL A 258 14.57 -19.49 -5.66
N ARG A 259 15.35 -20.29 -6.38
CA ARG A 259 14.85 -21.03 -7.56
C ARG A 259 13.71 -21.97 -7.19
N GLY A 260 13.85 -22.70 -6.09
CA GLY A 260 12.80 -23.59 -5.59
C GLY A 260 11.53 -22.82 -5.19
N ALA A 261 11.68 -21.67 -4.53
CA ALA A 261 10.56 -20.81 -4.14
C ALA A 261 9.75 -20.28 -5.35
N ILE A 262 10.43 -19.90 -6.44
CA ILE A 262 9.79 -19.41 -7.68
C ILE A 262 8.84 -20.44 -8.31
N THR A 263 9.12 -21.74 -8.16
CA THR A 263 8.24 -22.81 -8.67
C THR A 263 6.86 -22.81 -8.02
N ALA A 264 6.75 -22.30 -6.78
CA ALA A 264 5.51 -22.22 -6.02
C ALA A 264 4.80 -20.86 -6.15
N VAL A 265 5.35 -19.89 -6.90
CA VAL A 265 4.70 -18.60 -7.13
C VAL A 265 3.55 -18.80 -8.13
N GLY A 266 2.36 -18.28 -7.78
CA GLY A 266 1.17 -18.35 -8.66
C GLY A 266 1.41 -17.62 -9.98
N ARG A 267 1.01 -18.26 -11.10
CA ARG A 267 1.29 -17.79 -12.47
C ARG A 267 0.07 -17.25 -13.23
N ASP A 268 -1.11 -17.35 -12.61
CA ASP A 268 -2.39 -17.01 -13.26
C ASP A 268 -2.57 -15.51 -13.50
N ALA A 269 -1.83 -14.67 -12.75
CA ALA A 269 -1.88 -13.23 -12.87
C ALA A 269 -0.51 -12.61 -12.63
N ARG A 270 -0.27 -11.50 -13.32
CA ARG A 270 0.92 -10.68 -13.18
C ARG A 270 0.55 -9.20 -13.08
N TRP A 271 1.38 -8.45 -12.36
CA TRP A 271 1.16 -7.03 -12.10
C TRP A 271 2.37 -6.23 -12.59
N PRO A 272 2.33 -5.70 -13.82
CA PRO A 272 3.15 -4.56 -14.20
C PRO A 272 3.14 -3.47 -13.14
N MET A 273 4.32 -2.99 -12.75
CA MET A 273 4.47 -2.06 -11.65
C MET A 273 4.50 -0.62 -12.15
N TYR A 274 3.54 0.16 -11.69
CA TYR A 274 3.37 1.57 -12.01
C TYR A 274 3.39 2.42 -10.75
N ASP A 275 3.83 3.65 -10.90
CA ASP A 275 3.62 4.72 -9.93
C ASP A 275 3.31 6.04 -10.65
N ARG A 276 3.38 7.18 -9.96
CA ARG A 276 3.28 8.51 -10.56
C ARG A 276 4.34 9.44 -9.97
N PRO A 277 4.77 10.48 -10.70
CA PRO A 277 5.58 11.55 -10.10
C PRO A 277 4.87 12.16 -8.89
N PRO A 278 5.60 12.54 -7.83
CA PRO A 278 5.02 13.30 -6.73
C PRO A 278 4.41 14.62 -7.21
N THR A 279 3.33 15.02 -6.54
CA THR A 279 2.61 16.28 -6.82
C THR A 279 2.15 16.90 -5.51
N GLU A 280 2.04 18.22 -5.48
CA GLU A 280 1.49 18.99 -4.35
C GLU A 280 0.00 19.31 -4.55
N HIS A 281 -0.53 19.09 -5.76
CA HIS A 281 -1.92 19.41 -6.13
C HIS A 281 -2.89 18.30 -5.72
N TRP A 282 -3.19 18.21 -4.43
CA TRP A 282 -4.08 17.18 -3.89
C TRP A 282 -5.51 17.67 -3.66
N VAL A 283 -5.76 18.98 -3.76
CA VAL A 283 -7.02 19.59 -3.37
C VAL A 283 -7.46 20.62 -4.40
N THR A 284 -8.75 20.60 -4.73
CA THR A 284 -9.43 21.67 -5.47
C THR A 284 -10.81 21.88 -4.84
N GLY A 285 -11.05 23.09 -4.31
CA GLY A 285 -12.28 23.39 -3.57
C GLY A 285 -12.54 22.40 -2.43
N ARG A 286 -13.64 21.65 -2.51
CA ARG A 286 -14.09 20.64 -1.55
C ARG A 286 -13.70 19.21 -1.91
N ILE A 287 -12.84 19.03 -2.92
CA ILE A 287 -12.38 17.73 -3.41
C ILE A 287 -10.92 17.53 -2.99
N GLY A 288 -10.61 16.42 -2.33
CA GLY A 288 -9.26 16.03 -1.93
C GLY A 288 -8.90 14.62 -2.38
N LEU A 289 -7.65 14.41 -2.79
CA LEU A 289 -7.07 13.10 -3.11
C LEU A 289 -6.39 12.48 -1.87
N LEU A 290 -6.45 11.15 -1.74
CA LEU A 290 -5.68 10.40 -0.73
C LEU A 290 -5.28 9.00 -1.23
N GLY A 291 -4.35 8.36 -0.53
CA GLY A 291 -3.82 7.05 -0.92
C GLY A 291 -3.25 7.05 -2.34
N ASP A 292 -3.43 5.94 -3.06
CA ASP A 292 -2.91 5.77 -4.42
C ASP A 292 -3.55 6.73 -5.46
N ALA A 293 -4.65 7.41 -5.15
CA ALA A 293 -5.17 8.48 -6.02
C ALA A 293 -4.29 9.74 -5.95
N ALA A 294 -3.65 9.98 -4.80
CA ALA A 294 -2.75 11.12 -4.57
C ALA A 294 -1.28 10.76 -4.84
N HIS A 295 -0.80 9.66 -4.26
CA HIS A 295 0.63 9.31 -4.20
C HIS A 295 0.90 7.81 -4.43
N PRO A 296 0.46 7.24 -5.57
CA PRO A 296 0.75 5.84 -5.86
C PRO A 296 2.27 5.65 -5.98
N MET A 297 2.78 4.59 -5.36
CA MET A 297 4.22 4.36 -5.18
C MET A 297 4.61 2.92 -5.50
N LEU A 298 5.85 2.73 -5.95
CA LEU A 298 6.43 1.40 -6.06
C LEU A 298 6.56 0.76 -4.66
N GLN A 299 6.34 -0.55 -4.57
CA GLN A 299 6.13 -1.25 -3.30
C GLN A 299 7.40 -1.50 -2.46
N TYR A 300 8.57 -1.00 -2.87
CA TYR A 300 9.87 -1.36 -2.28
C TYR A 300 10.00 -1.01 -0.80
N LEU A 301 9.27 -0.02 -0.30
CA LEU A 301 9.21 0.34 1.12
C LEU A 301 8.03 -0.32 1.87
N ALA A 302 7.14 -1.00 1.15
CA ALA A 302 5.87 -1.52 1.68
C ALA A 302 4.98 -0.44 2.35
N GLN A 303 4.96 0.78 1.79
CA GLN A 303 4.35 1.94 2.43
C GLN A 303 3.05 2.46 1.81
N GLY A 304 2.61 2.00 0.63
CA GLY A 304 1.40 2.55 -0.02
C GLY A 304 0.17 2.55 0.89
N ALA A 305 -0.20 1.39 1.43
CA ALA A 305 -1.31 1.28 2.38
C ALA A 305 -1.02 2.01 3.71
N CYS A 306 0.23 2.01 4.18
CA CYS A 306 0.60 2.74 5.40
C CYS A 306 0.39 4.25 5.25
N GLN A 307 0.76 4.82 4.10
CA GLN A 307 0.56 6.23 3.79
C GLN A 307 -0.93 6.55 3.62
N ALA A 308 -1.73 5.67 3.01
CA ALA A 308 -3.19 5.85 2.93
C ALA A 308 -3.86 5.86 4.32
N VAL A 309 -3.36 5.06 5.27
CA VAL A 309 -3.82 5.05 6.66
C VAL A 309 -3.43 6.36 7.38
N GLU A 310 -2.23 6.88 7.13
CA GLU A 310 -1.84 8.20 7.66
C GLU A 310 -2.67 9.35 7.07
N ASP A 311 -2.99 9.29 5.77
CA ASP A 311 -3.85 10.29 5.14
C ASP A 311 -5.23 10.31 5.77
N ALA A 312 -5.82 9.12 5.97
CA ALA A 312 -7.12 8.96 6.60
C ALA A 312 -7.18 9.66 7.97
N ASP A 313 -6.15 9.48 8.80
CA ASP A 313 -6.06 10.17 10.09
C ASP A 313 -5.88 11.68 9.91
N ALA A 314 -4.94 12.11 9.06
CA ALA A 314 -4.62 13.53 8.88
C ALA A 314 -5.75 14.35 8.26
N VAL A 315 -6.43 13.82 7.24
CA VAL A 315 -7.50 14.54 6.55
C VAL A 315 -8.74 14.68 7.42
N THR A 316 -9.09 13.63 8.18
CA THR A 316 -10.26 13.66 9.05
C THR A 316 -10.01 14.46 10.32
N ASP A 317 -8.77 14.49 10.82
CA ASP A 317 -8.35 15.44 11.87
C ASP A 317 -8.50 16.89 11.42
N ALA A 318 -8.01 17.22 10.21
CA ALA A 318 -8.15 18.56 9.66
C ALA A 318 -9.62 18.96 9.48
N LEU A 319 -10.48 18.05 8.98
CA LEU A 319 -11.91 18.28 8.82
C LEU A 319 -12.64 18.46 10.16
N ALA A 320 -12.23 17.72 11.20
CA ALA A 320 -12.83 17.83 12.54
C ALA A 320 -12.43 19.10 13.30
N SER A 321 -11.48 19.89 12.79
CA SER A 321 -11.06 21.16 13.42
C SER A 321 -12.12 22.28 13.41
N GLY A 322 -13.19 22.12 12.61
CA GLY A 322 -14.22 23.15 12.41
C GLY A 322 -13.84 24.25 11.42
N ALA A 323 -12.66 24.20 10.82
CA ALA A 323 -12.27 25.09 9.74
C ALA A 323 -13.15 24.86 8.48
N PRO A 324 -13.28 25.87 7.60
CA PRO A 324 -13.92 25.67 6.31
C PRO A 324 -13.30 24.51 5.54
N ALA A 325 -14.13 23.69 4.90
CA ALA A 325 -13.73 22.46 4.21
C ALA A 325 -12.50 22.62 3.30
N ALA A 326 -12.49 23.61 2.41
CA ALA A 326 -11.38 23.85 1.50
C ALA A 326 -10.07 24.18 2.24
N GLU A 327 -10.16 24.92 3.35
CA GLU A 327 -9.00 25.23 4.18
C GLU A 327 -8.49 24.01 4.93
N ALA A 328 -9.39 23.20 5.51
CA ALA A 328 -9.03 21.94 6.16
C ALA A 328 -8.32 20.98 5.20
N LEU A 329 -8.85 20.82 3.98
CA LEU A 329 -8.22 19.98 2.95
C LEU A 329 -6.84 20.53 2.55
N ARG A 330 -6.68 21.85 2.38
CA ARG A 330 -5.37 22.46 2.09
C ARG A 330 -4.35 22.16 3.19
N ARG A 331 -4.73 22.33 4.47
CA ARG A 331 -3.85 22.01 5.62
C ARG A 331 -3.43 20.54 5.64
N TYR A 332 -4.35 19.63 5.29
CA TYR A 332 -4.04 18.22 5.10
C TYR A 332 -2.99 18.01 4.00
N ALA A 333 -3.19 18.61 2.82
CA ALA A 333 -2.27 18.47 1.69
C ALA A 333 -0.87 19.02 2.02
N GLU A 334 -0.79 20.19 2.66
CA GLU A 334 0.48 20.81 3.07
C GLU A 334 1.28 19.93 4.04
N ARG A 335 0.58 19.17 4.90
CA ARG A 335 1.22 18.23 5.82
C ARG A 335 1.64 16.92 5.14
N ARG A 336 0.79 16.37 4.27
CA ARG A 336 0.94 15.00 3.76
C ARG A 336 1.67 14.90 2.43
N ALA A 337 1.54 15.89 1.54
CA ALA A 337 2.18 15.85 0.23
C ALA A 337 3.72 15.76 0.31
N PRO A 338 4.43 16.57 1.13
CA PRO A 338 5.89 16.45 1.24
C PRO A 338 6.33 15.10 1.80
N ARG A 339 5.57 14.55 2.78
CA ARG A 339 5.86 13.25 3.38
C ARG A 339 5.68 12.12 2.38
N ALA A 340 4.54 12.08 1.69
CA ALA A 340 4.28 11.06 0.67
C ALA A 340 5.24 11.16 -0.53
N ALA A 341 5.58 12.37 -0.96
CA ALA A 341 6.57 12.61 -2.01
C ALA A 341 7.95 12.05 -1.66
N ARG A 342 8.39 12.23 -0.41
CA ARG A 342 9.63 11.63 0.09
C ARG A 342 9.56 10.10 0.05
N VAL A 343 8.44 9.50 0.50
CA VAL A 343 8.25 8.04 0.45
C VAL A 343 8.27 7.52 -1.00
N GLN A 344 7.54 8.15 -1.93
CA GLN A 344 7.52 7.79 -3.34
C GLN A 344 8.93 7.82 -3.95
N THR A 345 9.65 8.92 -3.74
CA THR A 345 11.00 9.12 -4.31
C THR A 345 12.01 8.16 -3.70
N THR A 346 11.96 7.95 -2.38
CA THR A 346 12.84 6.99 -1.71
C THR A 346 12.52 5.56 -2.11
N ALA A 347 11.25 5.21 -2.33
CA ALA A 347 10.88 3.88 -2.80
C ALA A 347 11.53 3.54 -4.14
N ARG A 348 11.55 4.48 -5.10
CA ARG A 348 12.25 4.29 -6.39
C ARG A 348 13.74 4.00 -6.19
N ARG A 349 14.43 4.86 -5.44
CA ARG A 349 15.88 4.70 -5.14
C ARG A 349 16.19 3.41 -4.39
N TRP A 350 15.31 3.00 -3.48
CA TRP A 350 15.45 1.76 -2.73
C TRP A 350 15.29 0.52 -3.62
N GLY A 351 14.34 0.56 -4.56
CA GLY A 351 14.21 -0.46 -5.60
C GLY A 351 15.43 -0.54 -6.51
N GLU A 352 15.95 0.60 -6.97
CA GLU A 352 17.18 0.67 -7.76
C GLU A 352 18.35 0.01 -7.00
N LEU A 353 18.51 0.32 -5.71
CA LEU A 353 19.53 -0.27 -4.85
C LEU A 353 19.38 -1.78 -4.72
N TRP A 354 18.16 -2.31 -4.63
CA TRP A 354 17.92 -3.77 -4.58
C TRP A 354 18.41 -4.47 -5.84
N HIS A 355 18.27 -3.80 -6.99
CA HIS A 355 18.39 -4.41 -8.31
C HIS A 355 19.70 -4.12 -9.05
N LEU A 356 20.69 -3.53 -8.38
CA LEU A 356 22.03 -3.30 -8.92
C LEU A 356 22.71 -4.59 -9.41
N ASP A 357 23.67 -4.42 -10.33
CA ASP A 357 24.49 -5.50 -10.90
C ASP A 357 26.00 -5.18 -10.84
N GLY A 358 26.84 -6.17 -11.12
CA GLY A 358 28.28 -6.01 -11.26
C GLY A 358 28.97 -5.36 -10.06
N ALA A 359 29.85 -4.40 -10.33
CA ALA A 359 30.62 -3.71 -9.30
C ALA A 359 29.74 -2.91 -8.32
N GLU A 360 28.63 -2.35 -8.80
CA GLU A 360 27.69 -1.58 -7.96
C GLU A 360 26.95 -2.49 -6.97
N ALA A 361 26.55 -3.70 -7.40
CA ALA A 361 26.00 -4.72 -6.50
C ALA A 361 27.02 -5.13 -5.44
N GLY A 362 28.29 -5.31 -5.81
CA GLY A 362 29.36 -5.62 -4.86
C GLY A 362 29.57 -4.52 -3.81
N ALA A 363 29.53 -3.25 -4.22
CA ALA A 363 29.61 -2.11 -3.30
C ALA A 363 28.39 -2.04 -2.36
N ARG A 364 27.17 -2.27 -2.90
CA ARG A 364 25.94 -2.35 -2.12
C ARG A 364 26.01 -3.44 -1.07
N ASP A 365 26.44 -4.65 -1.44
CA ASP A 365 26.58 -5.78 -0.53
C ASP A 365 27.59 -5.49 0.58
N ALA A 366 28.75 -4.91 0.25
CA ALA A 366 29.76 -4.52 1.24
C ALA A 366 29.21 -3.47 2.24
N LEU A 367 28.45 -2.49 1.76
CA LEU A 367 27.82 -1.48 2.61
C LEU A 367 26.77 -2.10 3.54
N LEU A 368 25.91 -2.99 3.05
CA LEU A 368 24.89 -3.64 3.87
C LEU A 368 25.52 -4.57 4.93
N LEU A 369 26.57 -5.31 4.57
CA LEU A 369 27.30 -6.20 5.48
C LEU A 369 28.05 -5.44 6.59
N GLY A 370 28.50 -4.21 6.31
CA GLY A 370 29.17 -3.36 7.28
C GLY A 370 28.22 -2.56 8.18
N ARG A 371 26.91 -2.61 7.94
CA ARG A 371 25.92 -1.85 8.71
C ARG A 371 25.68 -2.49 10.08
N ASP A 372 25.62 -1.66 11.13
CA ASP A 372 25.08 -2.07 12.43
C ASP A 372 23.58 -2.37 12.30
N PRO A 373 23.12 -3.63 12.52
CA PRO A 373 21.71 -3.99 12.46
C PRO A 373 20.82 -3.22 13.44
N ASP A 374 21.35 -2.81 14.60
CA ASP A 374 20.61 -2.15 15.68
C ASP A 374 20.45 -0.63 15.48
N ASP A 375 21.14 -0.05 14.50
CA ASP A 375 20.91 1.32 14.06
C ASP A 375 19.56 1.43 13.33
N HIS A 376 18.66 2.29 13.84
CA HIS A 376 17.34 2.55 13.25
C HIS A 376 17.19 3.97 12.69
N ASP A 377 18.25 4.79 12.69
CA ASP A 377 18.18 6.20 12.28
C ASP A 377 17.70 6.33 10.81
N HIS A 378 18.09 5.37 9.98
CA HIS A 378 17.70 5.29 8.57
C HIS A 378 16.20 5.02 8.34
N VAL A 379 15.48 4.46 9.33
CA VAL A 379 14.01 4.24 9.28
C VAL A 379 13.21 5.19 10.15
N GLY A 380 13.86 5.97 11.03
CA GLY A 380 13.17 6.88 11.96
C GLY A 380 12.26 7.90 11.27
N TRP A 381 12.69 8.46 10.14
CA TRP A 381 11.87 9.40 9.36
C TRP A 381 10.61 8.75 8.76
N LEU A 382 10.62 7.42 8.57
CA LEU A 382 9.54 6.67 7.94
C LEU A 382 8.55 6.15 8.97
N TYR A 383 9.03 5.52 10.05
CA TYR A 383 8.20 4.85 11.06
C TYR A 383 7.75 5.77 12.21
N GLY A 384 8.44 6.90 12.42
CA GLY A 384 8.13 7.90 13.47
C GLY A 384 6.79 8.61 13.33
#